data_AF-A0A1X0DIX5-F1
#
_entry.id   AF-A0A1X0DIX5-F1
#
_cell.length_a   1.000
_cell.length_b   1.000
_cell.length_c   1.000
_cell.angle_alpha   90.00
_cell.angle_beta   90.00
_cell.angle_gamma   90.00
#
_symmetry.space_group_name_H-M   'P 1'
#
loop_
_entity.id
_entity.type
_entity.pdbx_description
1 polymer ?
#
loop_
_entity_poly.entity_id
_entity_poly.type
_entity_poly.pdbx_seq_one_letter_code
_entity_poly.pdbx_strand_id
1 'polypeptide(L)'
;MPITAGRLLGMDVSEDASAALFLRLGGSRDFALAAGPLVTAGPSRSRMLKIAAACDLGDLVAVAIARRHGKLSRFSAVLFATASLGCLALSGKAISEE
;
A
#
# COMPACT_ATOMS: atom_id res chain seq x y z
N MET A 1 15.02 3.33 10.18
CA MET A 1 14.01 3.30 11.26
C MET A 1 12.65 3.71 10.69
N PRO A 2 11.51 3.23 11.21
CA PRO A 2 10.17 3.54 10.66
C PRO A 2 9.89 5.05 10.65
N ILE A 3 10.37 5.75 11.67
CA ILE A 3 10.22 7.19 11.86
C ILE A 3 11.00 7.98 10.79
N THR A 4 12.20 7.53 10.42
CA THR A 4 13.00 8.18 9.36
C THR A 4 12.42 7.96 7.97
N ALA A 5 11.84 6.77 7.71
CA ALA A 5 11.15 6.49 6.44
C ALA A 5 9.84 7.29 6.32
N GLY A 6 9.07 7.38 7.40
CA GLY A 6 7.87 8.22 7.47
C GLY A 6 8.16 9.70 7.23
N ARG A 7 9.24 10.25 7.82
CA ARG A 7 9.68 11.63 7.56
C ARG A 7 10.10 11.87 6.12
N LEU A 8 10.84 10.94 5.51
CA LEU A 8 11.20 11.01 4.08
C LEU A 8 9.97 11.03 3.18
N LEU A 9 8.91 10.35 3.61
CA LEU A 9 7.60 10.35 2.99
C LEU A 9 6.70 11.48 3.53
N GLY A 10 7.26 12.54 4.14
CA GLY A 10 6.53 13.73 4.58
C GLY A 10 5.45 13.50 5.64
N MET A 11 5.52 12.39 6.38
CA MET A 11 4.68 12.12 7.54
C MET A 11 5.47 12.43 8.81
N ASP A 12 4.97 13.35 9.62
CA ASP A 12 5.51 13.57 10.96
C ASP A 12 4.88 12.58 11.93
N VAL A 13 5.56 11.45 12.09
CA VAL A 13 5.18 10.34 12.97
C VAL A 13 5.90 10.40 14.32
N SER A 14 6.70 11.45 14.56
CA SER A 14 7.53 11.61 15.76
C SER A 14 6.69 11.67 17.04
N GLU A 15 5.53 12.31 16.93
CA GLU A 15 4.65 12.67 18.05
C GLU A 15 3.55 11.62 18.29
N ASP A 16 3.41 10.63 17.39
CA ASP A 16 2.32 9.65 17.45
C ASP A 16 2.85 8.21 17.34
N ALA A 17 3.04 7.59 18.51
CA ALA A 17 3.49 6.20 18.63
C ALA A 17 2.56 5.22 17.91
N SER A 18 1.26 5.55 17.77
CA SER A 18 0.30 4.71 17.05
C SER A 18 0.57 4.73 15.55
N ALA A 19 0.90 5.88 14.99
CA ALA A 19 1.20 6.01 13.57
C ALA A 19 2.51 5.31 13.18
N ALA A 20 3.52 5.27 14.06
CA ALA A 20 4.72 4.47 13.85
C ALA A 20 4.43 2.95 13.87
N LEU A 21 3.50 2.50 14.71
CA LEU A 21 3.01 1.11 14.73
C LEU A 21 2.23 0.78 13.45
N PHE A 22 1.30 1.64 13.03
CA PHE A 22 0.52 1.45 11.81
C PHE A 22 1.39 1.42 10.56
N LEU A 23 2.46 2.21 10.49
CA LEU A 23 3.43 2.12 9.38
C LEU A 23 4.15 0.77 9.33
N ARG A 24 4.52 0.20 10.48
CA ARG A 24 5.13 -1.13 10.55
C ARG A 24 4.15 -2.21 10.10
N LEU A 25 2.92 -2.15 10.58
CA LEU A 25 1.86 -3.08 10.20
C LEU A 25 1.54 -2.98 8.71
N GLY A 26 1.43 -1.77 8.17
CA GLY A 26 1.25 -1.51 6.74
C GLY A 26 2.34 -2.17 5.91
N GLY A 27 3.62 -1.98 6.26
CA GLY A 27 4.73 -2.62 5.55
C GLY A 27 4.67 -4.16 5.59
N SER A 28 4.30 -4.75 6.73
CA SER A 28 4.14 -6.22 6.82
C SER A 28 2.97 -6.75 6.00
N ARG A 29 1.87 -6.00 5.92
CA ARG A 29 0.71 -6.30 5.09
C ARG A 29 1.10 -6.26 3.61
N ASP A 30 1.78 -5.21 3.18
CA ASP A 30 2.17 -5.04 1.77
C ASP A 30 3.12 -6.17 1.33
N PHE A 31 4.04 -6.58 2.22
CA PHE A 31 4.88 -7.74 1.99
C PHE A 31 4.07 -9.04 1.84
N ALA A 32 3.09 -9.27 2.72
CA ALA A 32 2.23 -10.45 2.64
C ALA A 32 1.39 -10.49 1.35
N LEU A 33 0.85 -9.34 0.92
CA LEU A 33 0.09 -9.22 -0.32
C LEU A 33 0.97 -9.44 -1.56
N ALA A 34 2.24 -9.00 -1.53
CA ALA A 34 3.18 -9.26 -2.60
C ALA A 34 3.67 -10.71 -2.64
N ALA A 35 3.91 -11.34 -1.49
CA ALA A 35 4.41 -12.71 -1.38
C ALA A 35 3.33 -13.77 -1.62
N GLY A 36 2.08 -13.51 -1.23
CA GLY A 36 0.96 -14.46 -1.33
C GLY A 36 0.78 -15.05 -2.75
N PRO A 37 0.75 -14.24 -3.81
CA PRO A 37 0.65 -14.72 -5.19
C PRO A 37 1.85 -15.56 -5.67
N LEU A 38 3.00 -15.47 -4.99
CA LEU A 38 4.20 -16.26 -5.32
C LEU A 38 4.15 -17.68 -4.72
N VAL A 39 3.39 -17.87 -3.65
CA VAL A 39 3.26 -19.15 -2.93
C VAL A 39 1.91 -19.83 -3.15
N THR A 40 1.09 -19.30 -4.06
CA THR A 40 -0.23 -19.84 -4.42
C THR A 40 -0.29 -20.16 -5.91
N ALA A 41 -1.19 -21.07 -6.30
CA ALA A 41 -1.38 -21.48 -7.69
C ALA A 41 -2.88 -21.62 -8.05
N GLY A 42 -3.17 -21.52 -9.35
CA GLY A 42 -4.50 -21.71 -9.91
C GLY A 42 -5.55 -20.76 -9.29
N PRO A 43 -6.78 -21.24 -9.02
CA PRO A 43 -7.86 -20.37 -8.52
C PRO A 43 -7.54 -19.60 -7.24
N SER A 44 -6.66 -20.13 -6.38
CA SER A 44 -6.24 -19.47 -5.15
C SER A 44 -5.34 -18.27 -5.41
N ARG A 45 -4.48 -18.34 -6.44
CA ARG A 45 -3.60 -17.24 -6.86
C ARG A 45 -4.43 -16.08 -7.42
N SER A 46 -5.38 -16.36 -8.32
CA SER A 46 -6.31 -15.36 -8.84
C SER A 46 -7.12 -14.65 -7.74
N ARG A 47 -7.60 -15.40 -6.72
CA ARG A 47 -8.28 -14.80 -5.56
C ARG A 47 -7.34 -13.89 -4.76
N MET A 48 -6.10 -14.33 -4.53
CA MET A 48 -5.09 -13.54 -3.81
C MET A 48 -4.78 -12.23 -4.56
N LEU A 49 -4.59 -12.29 -5.89
CA LEU A 49 -4.36 -11.11 -6.72
C LEU A 49 -5.53 -10.13 -6.69
N LYS A 50 -6.78 -10.62 -6.69
CA LYS A 50 -7.97 -9.76 -6.54
C LYS A 50 -8.05 -9.10 -5.16
N ILE A 51 -7.66 -9.81 -4.10
CA ILE A 51 -7.59 -9.24 -2.74
C ILE A 51 -6.51 -8.16 -2.68
N ALA A 52 -5.31 -8.43 -3.23
CA ALA A 52 -4.24 -7.44 -3.29
C ALA A 52 -4.68 -6.17 -4.05
N ALA A 53 -5.30 -6.34 -5.21
CA ALA A 53 -5.87 -5.23 -5.98
C ALA A 53 -6.93 -4.42 -5.19
N ALA A 54 -7.79 -5.09 -4.42
CA ALA A 54 -8.76 -4.41 -3.56
C ALA A 54 -8.09 -3.62 -2.43
N CYS A 55 -7.00 -4.14 -1.85
CA CYS A 55 -6.21 -3.42 -0.86
C CYS A 55 -5.55 -2.17 -1.45
N ASP A 56 -4.93 -2.27 -2.64
CA ASP A 56 -4.32 -1.13 -3.33
C ASP A 56 -5.34 0.00 -3.60
N LEU A 57 -6.56 -0.36 -4.00
CA LEU A 57 -7.67 0.59 -4.15
C LEU A 57 -8.06 1.24 -2.82
N GLY A 58 -8.13 0.45 -1.75
CA GLY A 58 -8.39 0.95 -0.40
C GLY A 58 -7.34 1.96 0.05
N ASP A 59 -6.07 1.69 -0.21
CA ASP A 59 -4.98 2.59 0.17
C ASP A 59 -5.00 3.89 -0.65
N LEU A 60 -5.35 3.85 -1.94
CA LEU A 60 -5.57 5.05 -2.75
C LEU A 60 -6.67 5.95 -2.16
N VAL A 61 -7.77 5.35 -1.71
CA VAL A 61 -8.85 6.07 -1.03
C VAL A 61 -8.36 6.67 0.29
N ALA A 62 -7.61 5.90 1.09
CA ALA A 62 -7.05 6.36 2.35
C ALA A 62 -6.08 7.53 2.16
N VAL A 63 -5.20 7.47 1.16
CA VAL A 63 -4.29 8.56 0.79
C VAL A 63 -5.05 9.80 0.35
N ALA A 64 -6.11 9.64 -0.46
CA ALA A 64 -6.94 10.76 -0.88
C ALA A 64 -7.62 11.46 0.32
N ILE A 65 -8.14 10.68 1.27
CA ILE A 65 -8.73 11.20 2.52
C ILE A 65 -7.65 11.90 3.37
N ALA A 66 -6.53 11.23 3.65
CA ALA A 66 -5.44 11.81 4.45
C ALA A 66 -4.91 13.12 3.84
N ARG A 67 -4.81 13.19 2.51
CA ARG A 67 -4.42 14.42 1.81
C ARG A 67 -5.47 15.53 1.95
N ARG A 68 -6.76 15.21 1.84
CA ARG A 68 -7.86 16.18 2.05
C ARG A 68 -7.86 16.76 3.47
N HIS A 69 -7.50 15.97 4.47
CA HIS A 69 -7.37 16.41 5.87
C HIS A 69 -6.03 17.08 6.20
N GLY A 70 -5.17 17.33 5.21
CA GLY A 70 -3.87 17.98 5.41
C GLY A 70 -2.86 17.13 6.20
N LYS A 71 -3.11 15.84 6.39
CA LYS A 71 -2.24 14.91 7.13
C LYS A 71 -1.08 14.37 6.30
N LEU A 72 -1.09 14.60 4.98
CA LEU A 72 -0.08 14.09 4.06
C LEU A 72 0.35 15.19 3.06
N SER A 73 1.64 15.29 2.77
CA SER A 73 2.16 16.23 1.76
C SER A 73 1.68 15.87 0.34
N ARG A 74 1.63 16.84 -0.59
CA ARG A 74 1.26 16.54 -2.00
C ARG A 74 2.23 15.55 -2.64
N PHE A 75 3.52 15.73 -2.39
CA PHE A 75 4.57 14.89 -2.95
C PHE A 75 4.42 13.43 -2.50
N SER A 76 4.22 13.23 -1.20
CA SER A 76 4.01 11.92 -0.60
C SER A 76 2.74 11.25 -1.11
N ALA A 77 1.65 12.01 -1.24
CA ALA A 77 0.39 11.51 -1.76
C ALA A 77 0.54 11.03 -3.21
N VAL A 78 1.26 11.79 -4.05
CA VAL A 78 1.54 11.40 -5.44
C VAL A 78 2.41 10.16 -5.50
N LEU A 79 3.51 10.11 -4.75
CA LEU A 79 4.39 8.94 -4.70
C LEU A 79 3.61 7.68 -4.31
N PHE A 80 2.85 7.76 -3.22
CA PHE A 80 2.05 6.63 -2.75
C PHE A 80 1.01 6.20 -3.81
N ALA A 81 0.29 7.16 -4.38
CA ALA A 81 -0.71 6.86 -5.40
C ALA A 81 -0.10 6.21 -6.65
N THR A 82 1.06 6.68 -7.10
CA THR A 82 1.76 6.08 -8.24
C THR A 82 2.22 4.64 -7.96
N ALA A 83 2.69 4.37 -6.74
CA ALA A 83 3.08 3.01 -6.33
C ALA A 83 1.87 2.08 -6.30
N SER A 84 0.77 2.46 -5.64
CA SER A 84 -0.46 1.66 -5.58
C SER A 84 -1.08 1.43 -6.97
N LEU A 85 -1.08 2.44 -7.85
CA LEU A 85 -1.54 2.25 -9.23
C LEU A 85 -0.65 1.29 -10.02
N GLY A 86 0.66 1.31 -9.80
CA GLY A 86 1.59 0.35 -10.41
C GLY A 86 1.31 -1.08 -9.96
N CYS A 87 1.14 -1.30 -8.66
CA CYS A 87 0.78 -2.60 -8.09
C CYS A 87 -0.57 -3.11 -8.61
N LEU A 88 -1.56 -2.23 -8.70
CA LEU A 88 -2.88 -2.54 -9.24
C LEU A 88 -2.80 -2.94 -10.72
N ALA A 89 -2.02 -2.22 -11.53
CA ALA A 89 -1.81 -2.55 -12.93
C ALA A 89 -1.11 -3.91 -13.10
N LEU A 90 -0.08 -4.19 -12.28
CA LEU A 90 0.61 -5.48 -12.28
C LEU A 90 -0.32 -6.63 -11.86
N SER A 91 -1.14 -6.43 -10.84
CA SER A 91 -2.15 -7.41 -10.40
C SER A 91 -3.16 -7.68 -11.50
N GLY A 92 -3.65 -6.63 -12.17
CA GLY A 92 -4.57 -6.76 -13.31
C GLY A 92 -3.94 -7.51 -14.49
N LYS A 93 -2.68 -7.20 -14.82
CA LYS A 93 -1.89 -7.94 -15.83
C LYS A 93 -1.74 -9.42 -15.46
N ALA A 94 -1.34 -9.71 -14.23
CA ALA A 94 -1.15 -11.08 -13.76
C ALA A 94 -2.47 -11.89 -13.80
N ILE A 95 -3.59 -11.28 -13.43
CA ILE A 95 -4.92 -11.92 -13.52
C ILE A 95 -5.32 -12.19 -14.98
N SER A 96 -4.94 -11.32 -15.92
CA SER A 96 -5.25 -11.51 -17.35
C SER A 96 -4.40 -12.59 -18.03
N GLU A 97 -3.28 -12.96 -17.41
CA GLU A 97 -2.32 -13.95 -17.91
C GLU A 97 -2.49 -15.34 -17.23
N GLU A 98 -3.37 -15.43 -16.22
CA GLU A 98 -3.82 -16.70 -15.60
C GLU A 98 -4.88 -17.42 -16.45
#